data_AF-A0A822GWI6-F1
#
_entry.id   AF-A0A822GWI6-F1
#
_cell.length_a   1.000
_cell.length_b   1.000
_cell.length_c   1.000
_cell.angle_alpha   90.00
_cell.angle_beta   90.00
_cell.angle_gamma   90.00
#
_symmetry.space_group_name_H-M   'P 1'
#
loop_
_entity.id
_entity.type
_entity.pdbx_description
1 polymer ?
#
loop_
_entity_poly.entity_id
_entity_poly.type
_entity_poly.pdbx_seq_one_letter_code
_entity_poly.pdbx_strand_id
1 'polypeptide(L)' 'CSRRPGDLATVYADPTLAAQELGWTAQRNLDEMCEDLWRWQSNNPNGF' A
#
# COMPACT_ATOMS: atom_id res chain seq x y z
N CYS A 1 8.03 24.62 4.23
CA CYS A 1 7.10 23.47 4.18
C CYS A 1 7.76 22.35 4.98
N SER A 2 7.22 22.01 6.15
CA SER A 2 7.90 21.12 7.10
C SER A 2 7.23 19.75 7.10
N ARG A 3 8.02 18.67 7.19
CA ARG A 3 7.50 17.30 7.40
C ARG A 3 6.64 17.26 8.67
N ARG A 4 5.64 16.37 8.68
CA ARG A 4 4.76 16.24 9.85
C ARG A 4 5.62 15.78 11.05
N PRO A 5 5.47 16.40 12.23
CA PRO A 5 6.21 15.95 13.41
C PRO A 5 5.91 14.48 13.68
N GLY A 6 6.95 13.64 13.76
CA GLY A 6 6.81 12.19 13.98
C GLY A 6 6.96 11.32 12.73
N ASP A 7 7.09 11.90 11.53
CA ASP A 7 7.34 11.12 10.32
C ASP A 7 8.77 10.56 10.30
N LEU A 8 8.88 9.23 10.22
CA LEU A 8 10.15 8.53 9.99
C LEU A 8 10.62 8.75 8.54
N ALA A 9 11.92 8.69 8.32
CA ALA A 9 12.49 8.93 6.99
C ALA A 9 12.05 7.87 5.97
N THR A 10 12.06 6.59 6.38
CA THR A 10 11.77 5.43 5.54
C THR A 10 11.38 4.24 6.42
N VAL A 11 10.33 3.50 6.04
CA VAL A 11 9.89 2.28 6.73
C VAL A 11 9.48 1.25 5.67
N TYR A 12 10.07 0.05 5.74
CA TYR A 12 9.73 -1.08 4.87
C TYR A 12 9.66 -2.37 5.71
N ALA A 13 8.92 -3.36 5.23
CA ALA A 13 8.79 -4.66 5.87
C ALA A 13 9.58 -5.74 5.11
N ASP A 14 10.15 -6.70 5.83
CA ASP A 14 10.69 -7.94 5.26
C ASP A 14 9.58 -9.01 5.27
N PRO A 15 9.04 -9.42 4.11
CA PRO A 15 7.94 -10.38 4.04
C PRO A 15 8.39 -11.85 4.15
N THR A 16 9.69 -12.13 4.34
CA THR A 16 10.25 -13.49 4.27
C THR A 16 9.59 -14.45 5.28
N LEU A 17 9.32 -14.00 6.50
CA LEU A 17 8.67 -14.83 7.52
C LEU A 17 7.23 -15.19 7.16
N ALA A 18 6.46 -14.24 6.61
CA ALA A 18 5.07 -14.48 6.18
C ALA A 18 5.02 -15.46 5.00
N ALA A 19 5.98 -15.38 4.09
CA ALA A 19 6.09 -16.33 2.98
C ALA A 19 6.39 -17.76 3.47
N GLN A 20 7.24 -17.91 4.48
CA GLN A 20 7.64 -19.21 5.02
C GLN A 20 6.54 -19.86 5.87
N GLU A 21 5.93 -19.10 6.78
CA GLU A 21 4.98 -19.63 7.77
C GLU A 21 3.54 -19.68 7.26
N LEU A 22 3.12 -18.64 6.51
CA LEU A 22 1.74 -18.51 6.03
C LEU A 22 1.59 -18.93 4.57
N GLY A 23 2.70 -19.20 3.87
CA GLY A 23 2.69 -19.42 2.42
C GLY A 23 2.17 -18.21 1.63
N TRP A 24 2.13 -17.03 2.26
CA TRP A 24 1.47 -15.85 1.72
C TRP A 24 2.49 -14.83 1.24
N THR A 25 2.23 -14.26 0.06
CA THR A 25 3.04 -13.19 -0.53
C THR A 25 2.13 -12.12 -1.11
N ALA A 26 2.53 -10.86 -1.02
CA ALA A 26 1.87 -9.78 -1.73
C ALA A 26 2.17 -9.92 -3.23
N GLN A 27 1.13 -10.11 -4.03
CA GLN A 27 1.26 -10.36 -5.48
C GLN A 27 1.03 -9.13 -6.34
N ARG A 28 0.47 -8.05 -5.77
CA ARG A 28 0.14 -6.83 -6.50
C ARG A 28 1.29 -5.85 -6.46
N ASN A 29 1.60 -5.28 -7.62
CA ASN A 29 2.61 -4.24 -7.76
C ASN A 29 2.02 -2.84 -7.51
N LEU A 30 2.90 -1.85 -7.39
CA LEU A 30 2.50 -0.47 -7.15
C LEU A 30 1.54 0.08 -8.21
N ASP A 31 1.77 -0.26 -9.47
CA ASP A 31 0.93 0.20 -10.59
C ASP A 31 -0.51 -0.32 -10.47
N GLU A 32 -0.67 -1.61 -10.12
CA GLU A 32 -1.98 -2.22 -9.91
C GLU A 32 -2.70 -1.58 -8.71
N MET A 33 -1.96 -1.26 -7.64
CA MET A 33 -2.52 -0.54 -6.49
C MET A 33 -3.01 0.87 -6.87
N CYS A 34 -2.23 1.59 -7.70
CA CYS A 34 -2.61 2.92 -8.18
C CYS A 34 -3.83 2.86 -9.11
N GLU A 35 -3.89 1.87 -10.01
CA GLU A 35 -5.04 1.69 -10.91
C GLU A 35 -6.32 1.35 -10.14
N ASP A 36 -6.24 0.41 -9.20
CA ASP A 36 -7.37 0.00 -8.37
C ASP A 36 -7.92 1.20 -7.56
N LEU A 37 -7.03 2.00 -6.97
CA LEU A 37 -7.39 3.21 -6.23
C LEU A 37 -8.08 4.23 -7.14
N TRP A 38 -7.52 4.51 -8.31
CA TRP A 38 -8.08 5.47 -9.25
C TRP A 38 -9.45 5.02 -9.77
N ARG A 39 -9.60 3.73 -10.07
CA ARG A 39 -10.87 3.12 -10.51
C ARG A 39 -11.94 3.25 -9.43
N TRP A 40 -11.61 2.98 -8.17
CA TRP A 40 -12.53 3.15 -7.05
C TRP A 40 -12.97 4.61 -6.89
N GLN A 41 -12.00 5.53 -6.82
CA GLN A 41 -12.28 6.96 -6.60
C GLN A 41 -13.07 7.58 -7.76
N SER A 42 -12.79 7.17 -9.00
CA SER A 42 -13.51 7.64 -10.19
C SER A 42 -14.97 7.18 -10.21
N ASN A 43 -15.23 5.95 -9.75
CA ASN A 43 -16.58 5.39 -9.71
C ASN A 43 -17.37 5.82 -8.46
N ASN A 44 -16.69 6.22 -7.39
CA ASN A 44 -17.31 6.65 -6.13
C ASN A 44 -16.76 8.03 -5.71
N PRO A 45 -17.12 9.10 -6.44
CA PRO A 45 -16.54 10.43 -6.22
C PRO A 45 -16.86 11.01 -4.83
N ASN A 46 -17.96 10.59 -4.21
CA ASN A 46 -18.33 10.99 -2.84
C ASN A 46 -18.06 9.88 -1.80
N GLY A 47 -17.33 8.83 -2.16
CA GLY A 47 -17.20 7.65 -1.34
C GLY A 47 -18.54 6.90 -1.21
N PHE A 48 -18.67 6.11 -0.15
CA PHE A 48 -19.90 5.41 0.21
C PHE A 48 -20.85 6.32 1.00
#